data_AF-A0A5Q2N7U9-F1
#
_entry.id   AF-A0A5Q2N7U9-F1
#
_cell.length_a   1.000
_cell.length_b   1.000
_cell.length_c   1.000
_cell.angle_alpha   90.00
_cell.angle_beta   90.00
_cell.angle_gamma   90.00
#
_symmetry.space_group_name_H-M   'P 1'
#
loop_
_entity.id
_entity.type
_entity.pdbx_description
1 polymer ?
#
loop_
_entity_poly.entity_id
_entity_poly.type
_entity_poly.pdbx_seq_one_letter_code
_entity_poly.pdbx_strand_id
1 'polypeptide(L)'
;MGKKELHFGLLLTPCYSIHTFFLKHEIDVVFLGENNQVLFLIQQAQRGRIFVGVPGTKTVLELPPTVTKGKLHIGDILAFIPFSTSQ
;
A
#
# COMPACT_ATOMS: atom_id res chain seq x y z
N MET A 1 -13.19 6.19 -3.46
CA MET A 1 -12.78 5.77 -2.09
C MET A 1 -13.98 5.84 -1.14
N GLY A 2 -14.02 5.01 -0.10
CA GLY A 2 -15.07 5.08 0.93
C GLY A 2 -15.92 3.82 1.14
N LYS A 3 -15.40 2.63 0.79
CA LYS A 3 -16.00 1.35 1.21
C LYS A 3 -16.00 1.25 2.73
N LYS A 4 -16.99 0.54 3.29
CA LYS A 4 -17.13 0.36 4.75
C LYS A 4 -16.00 -0.52 5.30
N GLU A 5 -15.57 -1.50 4.51
CA GLU A 5 -14.41 -2.36 4.77
C GLU A 5 -13.57 -2.55 3.50
N LEU A 6 -12.24 -2.59 3.65
CA LEU A 6 -11.28 -2.94 2.60
C LEU A 6 -10.95 -4.43 2.74
N HIS A 7 -11.38 -5.23 1.77
CA HIS A 7 -11.13 -6.70 1.74
C HIS A 7 -10.02 -7.08 0.77
N PHE A 8 -9.53 -6.12 -0.02
CA PHE A 8 -8.51 -6.30 -1.04
C PHE A 8 -7.49 -5.17 -0.95
N GLY A 9 -6.28 -5.43 -1.42
CA GLY A 9 -5.26 -4.38 -1.60
C GLY A 9 -5.40 -3.69 -2.96
N LEU A 10 -4.86 -2.48 -3.06
CA LEU A 10 -4.80 -1.72 -4.31
C LEU A 10 -3.35 -1.37 -4.63
N LEU A 11 -2.87 -1.80 -5.81
CA LEU A 11 -1.56 -1.44 -6.32
C LEU A 11 -1.70 -0.24 -7.27
N LEU A 12 -1.16 0.91 -6.85
CA LEU A 12 -1.21 2.16 -7.59
C LEU A 12 0.13 2.41 -8.30
N THR A 13 0.13 2.35 -9.63
CA THR A 13 1.32 2.58 -10.45
C THR A 13 0.96 3.38 -11.72
N PRO A 14 1.69 4.45 -12.06
CA PRO A 14 2.72 5.09 -11.25
C PRO A 14 2.09 5.90 -10.10
N CYS A 15 2.63 5.80 -8.90
CA CYS A 15 2.17 6.57 -7.74
C CYS A 15 3.29 6.74 -6.72
N TYR A 16 3.44 7.96 -6.20
CA TYR A 16 4.44 8.30 -5.19
C TYR A 16 3.83 8.96 -3.95
N SER A 17 2.53 9.25 -3.97
CA SER A 17 1.82 9.82 -2.83
C SER A 17 0.36 9.42 -2.87
N ILE A 18 -0.24 9.28 -1.70
CA ILE A 18 -1.66 9.02 -1.57
C ILE A 18 -2.29 10.02 -0.60
N HIS A 19 -3.60 10.15 -0.72
CA HIS A 19 -4.39 10.93 0.21
C HIS A 19 -5.46 10.06 0.87
N THR A 20 -5.79 10.34 2.12
CA THR A 20 -6.76 9.56 2.92
C THR A 20 -8.03 10.33 3.24
N PHE A 21 -8.33 11.44 2.54
CA PHE A 21 -9.47 12.33 2.82
C PHE A 21 -10.86 11.65 2.72
N PHE A 22 -10.99 10.64 1.86
CA PHE A 22 -12.28 9.95 1.62
C PHE A 22 -12.30 8.49 2.07
N LEU A 23 -11.25 8.05 2.77
CA LEU A 23 -11.25 6.72 3.38
C LEU A 23 -12.16 6.74 4.60
N LYS A 24 -12.87 5.63 4.85
CA LYS A 24 -13.72 5.43 6.04
C LYS A 24 -13.00 4.75 7.20
N HIS A 25 -11.82 4.18 6.92
CA HIS A 25 -10.99 3.44 7.86
C HIS A 25 -9.52 3.74 7.59
N GLU A 26 -8.66 3.41 8.55
CA GLU A 26 -7.21 3.41 8.37
C GLU A 26 -6.80 2.29 7.42
N ILE A 27 -5.67 2.46 6.76
CA ILE A 27 -5.09 1.49 5.83
C ILE A 27 -3.61 1.32 6.13
N ASP A 28 -3.03 0.19 5.77
CA ASP A 28 -1.59 0.09 5.69
C ASP A 28 -1.14 0.59 4.30
N VAL A 29 -0.02 1.30 4.24
CA VAL A 29 0.51 1.89 3.02
C VAL A 29 1.96 1.44 2.87
N VAL A 30 2.27 0.87 1.71
CA VAL A 30 3.60 0.40 1.36
C VAL A 30 4.08 1.19 0.14
N PHE A 31 5.14 1.97 0.30
CA PHE A 31 5.79 2.67 -0.79
C PHE A 31 6.86 1.78 -1.39
N LEU A 32 6.71 1.47 -2.66
CA LEU A 32 7.57 0.56 -3.41
C LEU A 32 8.44 1.33 -4.39
N GLY A 33 9.71 0.95 -4.42
CA GLY A 33 10.72 1.46 -5.36
C GLY A 33 10.77 0.65 -6.64
N GLU A 34 11.93 0.68 -7.29
CA GLU A 34 12.23 -0.22 -8.40
C GLU A 34 12.23 -1.67 -7.93
N ASN A 35 11.87 -2.59 -8.84
CA ASN A 35 11.75 -4.02 -8.57
C ASN A 35 10.84 -4.38 -7.39
N ASN A 36 9.83 -3.55 -7.08
CA ASN A 36 8.91 -3.74 -5.97
C ASN A 36 9.58 -3.85 -4.59
N GLN A 37 10.73 -3.18 -4.40
CA GLN A 37 11.36 -3.09 -3.10
C GLN A 37 10.57 -2.19 -2.16
N VAL A 38 10.33 -2.64 -0.93
CA VAL A 38 9.72 -1.85 0.14
C VAL A 38 10.69 -0.74 0.57
N LEU A 39 10.38 0.51 0.21
CA LEU A 39 11.18 1.67 0.59
C LEU A 39 10.68 2.33 1.87
N PHE A 40 9.36 2.34 2.08
CA PHE A 40 8.75 2.94 3.27
C PHE A 40 7.41 2.29 3.60
N LEU A 41 7.09 2.22 4.89
CA LEU A 41 5.88 1.60 5.42
C LEU A 41 5.17 2.57 6.35
N ILE A 42 3.85 2.68 6.19
CA ILE A 42 2.99 3.39 7.12
C ILE A 42 1.89 2.42 7.55
N GLN A 43 2.01 1.94 8.78
CA GLN A 43 0.97 1.14 9.41
C GLN A 43 -0.15 2.05 9.89
N GLN A 44 -1.40 1.64 9.67
CA GLN A 44 -2.57 2.37 10.15
C GLN A 44 -2.53 3.87 9.79
N ALA A 45 -2.29 4.15 8.51
CA ALA A 45 -2.26 5.48 7.95
C ALA A 45 -3.58 6.22 8.26
N GLN A 46 -3.47 7.28 9.06
CA GLN A 46 -4.61 8.06 9.54
C GLN A 46 -5.38 8.72 8.39
N ARG A 47 -6.68 8.86 8.60
CA ARG A 47 -7.62 9.50 7.66
C ARG A 47 -7.37 11.01 7.56
N GLY A 48 -7.77 11.61 6.43
CA GLY A 48 -7.69 13.06 6.25
C GLY A 48 -6.27 13.61 6.09
N ARG A 49 -5.31 12.79 5.67
CA ARG A 49 -3.90 13.15 5.54
C ARG A 49 -3.37 12.84 4.15
N ILE A 50 -2.23 13.42 3.83
CA ILE A 50 -1.43 13.10 2.65
C ILE A 50 -0.19 12.37 3.13
N PHE A 51 0.12 11.26 2.47
CA PHE A 51 1.35 10.51 2.69
C PHE A 51 2.14 10.49 1.40
N VAL A 52 3.41 10.89 1.49
CA VAL A 52 4.33 10.96 0.36
C VAL A 52 5.45 9.96 0.60
N GLY A 53 5.76 9.17 -0.43
CA GLY A 53 6.85 8.22 -0.40
C GLY A 53 8.21 8.91 -0.39
N VAL A 54 9.23 8.15 0.02
CA VAL A 54 10.63 8.59 -0.05
C VAL A 54 11.12 8.68 -1.51
N PRO A 55 12.22 9.40 -1.80
CA PRO A 55 12.80 9.43 -3.14
C PRO A 55 13.02 8.01 -3.70
N GLY A 56 12.71 7.83 -4.98
CA GLY A 56 12.78 6.52 -5.64
C GLY A 56 11.47 5.72 -5.61
N THR A 57 10.46 6.15 -4.84
CA THR A 57 9.12 5.54 -4.89
C THR A 57 8.54 5.61 -6.31
N LYS A 58 8.04 4.48 -6.81
CA LYS A 58 7.38 4.35 -8.12
C LYS A 58 5.92 3.88 -8.01
N THR A 59 5.62 3.16 -6.93
CA THR A 59 4.35 2.47 -6.73
C THR A 59 3.91 2.61 -5.28
N VAL A 60 2.61 2.70 -5.04
CA VAL A 60 2.03 2.62 -3.69
C VAL A 60 1.09 1.42 -3.63
N LEU A 61 1.32 0.53 -2.67
CA LEU A 61 0.42 -0.55 -2.34
C LEU A 61 -0.39 -0.17 -1.09
N GLU A 62 -1.69 -0.02 -1.27
CA GLU A 62 -2.66 0.16 -0.19
C GLU A 62 -3.17 -1.22 0.27
N LEU A 63 -3.21 -1.46 1.57
CA LEU A 63 -3.66 -2.71 2.17
C LEU A 63 -4.66 -2.44 3.30
N PRO A 64 -5.52 -3.42 3.63
CA PRO A 64 -6.28 -3.37 4.88
C PRO A 64 -5.35 -3.14 6.09
N PRO A 65 -5.83 -2.47 7.15
CA PRO A 65 -5.00 -2.11 8.28
C PRO A 65 -4.42 -3.35 8.96
N THR A 66 -3.22 -3.21 9.54
CA THR A 66 -2.49 -4.23 10.31
C THR A 66 -1.95 -5.43 9.52
N VAL A 67 -2.22 -5.54 8.23
CA VAL A 67 -1.72 -6.64 7.38
C VAL A 67 -0.20 -6.68 7.33
N THR A 68 0.46 -5.52 7.36
CA THR A 68 1.92 -5.41 7.23
C THR A 68 2.66 -5.64 8.54
N LYS A 69 1.96 -5.61 9.68
CA LYS A 69 2.58 -5.62 11.01
C LYS A 69 3.30 -6.93 11.31
N GLY A 70 4.63 -6.85 11.48
CA GLY A 70 5.50 -7.99 11.73
C GLY A 70 5.66 -8.93 10.54
N LYS A 71 5.19 -8.54 9.36
CA LYS A 71 5.23 -9.35 8.13
C LYS A 71 6.04 -8.72 7.01
N LEU A 72 6.12 -7.40 6.97
CA LEU A 72 6.90 -6.65 5.99
C LEU A 72 7.92 -5.75 6.69
N HIS A 73 9.10 -5.66 6.10
CA HIS A 73 10.20 -4.81 6.52
C HIS A 73 10.70 -3.97 5.35
N ILE A 74 11.36 -2.85 5.66
CA ILE A 74 12.05 -2.05 4.65
C ILE A 74 13.15 -2.90 4.02
N GLY A 75 13.24 -2.87 2.69
CA GLY A 75 14.18 -3.65 1.90
C GLY A 75 13.60 -4.95 1.34
N ASP A 76 12.47 -5.44 1.85
CA ASP A 76 11.80 -6.63 1.31
C ASP A 76 11.41 -6.44 -0.16
N ILE A 77 11.43 -7.52 -0.94
CA ILE A 77 11.02 -7.53 -2.35
C ILE A 77 9.67 -8.22 -2.48
N LEU A 78 8.67 -7.53 -3.02
CA LEU A 78 7.34 -8.10 -3.24
C LEU A 78 7.19 -8.68 -4.64
N ALA A 79 6.72 -9.93 -4.72
CA ALA A 79 6.32 -10.56 -5.96
C ALA A 79 4.80 -10.47 -6.14
N PHE A 80 4.35 -10.00 -7.29
CA PHE A 80 2.94 -9.98 -7.68
C PHE A 80 2.71 -11.09 -8.69
N ILE A 81 2.02 -12.15 -8.26
CA ILE A 81 1.77 -13.33 -9.08
C ILE A 81 0.33 -13.23 -9.60
N PRO A 82 0.10 -13.25 -10.93
CA PRO A 82 -1.24 -13.32 -11.48
C PRO A 82 -1.94 -14.57 -10.98
N PHE A 83 -3.10 -14.41 -10.37
CA PHE A 83 -3.94 -15.55 -10.02
C PHE A 83 -4.81 -15.89 -11.25
N SER A 84 -4.57 -17.05 -11.86
CA SER A 84 -5.47 -17.62 -12.86
C SER A 84 -6.40 -18.62 -12.19
N THR A 85 -7.69 -18.29 -12.10
CA THR A 85 -8.70 -19.29 -11.75
C THR A 85 -8.88 -20.20 -12.97
N SER A 86 -8.36 -21.42 -12.92
CA SER A 86 -8.83 -22.48 -13.80
C SER A 86 -10.29 -22.79 -13.44
N GLN A 87 -11.21 -22.38 -14.30
CA GLN A 87 -12.56 -22.96 -14.36
C GLN A 87 -12.52 -24.22 -15.20
#